data_AF-A0A370LWA3-F1
#
_entry.id   AF-A0A370LWA3-F1
#
_cell.length_a   1.000
_cell.length_b   1.000
_cell.length_c   1.000
_cell.angle_alpha   90.00
_cell.angle_beta   90.00
_cell.angle_gamma   90.00
#
_symmetry.space_group_name_H-M   'P 1'
#
loop_
_entity.id
_entity.type
_entity.pdbx_description
1 polymer ?
#
loop_
_entity_poly.entity_id
_entity_poly.type
_entity_poly.pdbx_seq_one_letter_code
_entity_poly.pdbx_strand_id
1 'polypeptide(L)'
;MDSIKMIKSILFVLILIPLLTPAFGQSLSELDRQLDELNAKKAQEIQSGGSSSTFSTVDCPIGKIQKAVSGGRIICVDDPNSVSSITLDENSGYYIIGAIILIIIIAVAVKGGGGGSIGVRKSFSSSVKHQVLKKQDHRCNSCRRVLNVVDYDHIDGDRTNNDISNCQALCPNCHAIKSRKAQMGESE
;
A
#
# COMPACT_ATOMS: atom_id res chain seq x y z
N MET A 1 14.97 9.34 -4.50
CA MET A 1 14.99 7.87 -4.71
C MET A 1 14.16 7.59 -5.94
N ASP A 2 14.83 7.25 -7.04
CA ASP A 2 14.23 7.19 -8.38
C ASP A 2 13.11 6.15 -8.43
N SER A 3 11.93 6.53 -8.91
CA SER A 3 10.74 5.65 -8.99
C SER A 3 11.04 4.34 -9.74
N ILE A 4 12.01 4.37 -10.66
CA ILE A 4 12.50 3.21 -11.41
C ILE A 4 13.25 2.21 -10.51
N LYS A 5 14.01 2.70 -9.52
CA LYS A 5 14.69 1.83 -8.53
C LYS A 5 13.69 1.17 -7.59
N MET A 6 12.61 1.87 -7.24
CA MET A 6 11.55 1.33 -6.38
C MET A 6 10.77 0.21 -7.09
N ILE A 7 10.40 0.41 -8.36
CA ILE A 7 9.67 -0.60 -9.16
C ILE A 7 10.53 -1.85 -9.39
N LYS A 8 11.82 -1.71 -9.70
CA LYS A 8 12.73 -2.86 -9.85
C LYS A 8 12.90 -3.64 -8.54
N SER A 9 12.95 -2.95 -7.41
CA SER A 9 13.06 -3.60 -6.09
C SER A 9 11.81 -4.42 -5.75
N ILE A 10 10.61 -3.86 -5.99
CA ILE A 10 9.34 -4.56 -5.74
C ILE A 10 9.19 -5.77 -6.67
N LEU A 11 9.51 -5.62 -7.96
CA LEU A 11 9.42 -6.72 -8.92
C LEU A 11 10.40 -7.85 -8.60
N PHE A 12 11.62 -7.52 -8.14
CA PHE A 12 12.62 -8.49 -7.73
C PHE A 12 12.18 -9.29 -6.49
N VAL A 13 11.57 -8.64 -5.50
CA VAL A 13 11.03 -9.32 -4.31
C VAL A 13 9.88 -10.26 -4.69
N LEU A 14 8.95 -9.83 -5.57
CA LEU A 14 7.82 -10.67 -6.00
C LEU A 14 8.24 -11.91 -6.82
N ILE A 15 9.32 -11.80 -7.60
CA ILE A 15 9.85 -12.93 -8.39
C ILE A 15 10.65 -13.91 -7.52
N LEU A 16 11.23 -13.46 -6.39
CA LEU A 16 12.02 -14.31 -5.50
C LEU A 16 11.23 -15.00 -4.38
N ILE A 17 10.02 -14.53 -4.06
CA ILE A 17 9.16 -15.15 -3.04
C ILE A 17 8.85 -16.64 -3.31
N PRO A 18 8.63 -17.11 -4.55
CA PRO A 18 8.42 -18.54 -4.83
C PRO A 18 9.66 -19.43 -4.65
N LEU A 19 10.86 -18.84 -4.59
CA LEU A 19 12.14 -19.58 -4.52
C LEU A 19 12.60 -19.85 -3.08
N LEU A 20 11.93 -19.26 -2.08
CA LEU A 20 12.30 -19.35 -0.66
C LEU A 20 11.31 -20.12 0.20
N THR A 21 10.22 -20.65 -0.36
CA THR A 21 9.36 -21.60 0.37
C THR A 21 9.97 -22.99 0.30
N PRO A 22 10.57 -23.53 1.38
CA PRO A 22 10.81 -24.97 1.45
C PRO A 22 9.48 -25.68 1.23
N ALA A 23 9.47 -26.66 0.33
CA ALA A 23 8.32 -27.50 0.05
C ALA A 23 7.94 -28.30 1.32
N PHE A 24 7.19 -27.69 2.23
CA PHE A 24 6.49 -28.40 3.29
C PHE A 24 5.21 -29.00 2.70
N GLY A 25 5.40 -30.02 1.87
CA GLY A 25 4.33 -30.90 1.42
C GLY A 25 4.01 -31.94 2.49
N GLN A 26 3.47 -31.53 3.63
CA GLN A 26 2.64 -32.46 4.40
C GLN A 26 1.23 -32.32 3.85
N SER A 27 0.71 -33.39 3.24
CA SER A 27 -0.68 -33.42 2.77
C SER A 27 -1.59 -33.09 3.95
N LEU A 28 -2.59 -32.24 3.73
CA LEU A 28 -3.54 -31.78 4.76
C LEU A 28 -4.09 -32.94 5.62
N SER A 29 -4.27 -34.12 5.00
CA SER A 29 -4.72 -35.35 5.65
C SER A 29 -3.79 -35.89 6.74
N GLU A 30 -2.48 -35.66 6.65
CA GLU A 30 -1.53 -36.15 7.67
C GLU A 30 -1.52 -35.23 8.90
N LEU A 31 -1.77 -33.93 8.69
CA LEU A 31 -1.87 -32.96 9.80
C LEU A 31 -3.16 -33.20 10.62
N ASP A 32 -4.27 -33.49 9.94
CA ASP A 32 -5.55 -33.81 10.57
C ASP A 32 -5.45 -35.08 11.43
N ARG A 33 -4.79 -36.13 10.89
CA ARG A 33 -4.54 -37.38 11.61
C ARG A 33 -3.69 -37.18 12.86
N GLN A 34 -2.70 -36.28 12.83
CA GLN A 34 -1.88 -35.96 14.00
C GLN A 34 -2.66 -35.21 15.08
N LEU A 35 -3.60 -34.33 14.67
CA LEU A 35 -4.46 -33.61 15.60
C LEU A 35 -5.43 -34.55 16.33
N ASP A 36 -6.02 -35.51 15.62
CA ASP A 36 -6.89 -36.53 16.20
C ASP A 36 -6.16 -37.42 17.20
N GLU A 37 -4.93 -37.86 16.88
CA GLU A 37 -4.13 -38.69 17.78
C GLU A 37 -3.74 -37.94 19.06
N LEU A 38 -3.44 -36.64 18.96
CA LEU A 38 -3.15 -35.78 20.11
C LEU A 38 -4.39 -35.60 21.00
N ASN A 39 -5.56 -35.39 20.39
CA ASN A 39 -6.82 -35.26 21.11
C ASN A 39 -7.20 -36.55 21.83
N ALA A 40 -6.99 -37.71 21.20
CA ALA A 40 -7.22 -39.02 21.82
C ALA A 40 -6.30 -39.26 23.03
N LYS A 41 -5.02 -38.88 22.96
CA LYS A 41 -4.08 -38.97 24.09
C LYS A 41 -4.49 -38.08 25.26
N LYS A 42 -4.91 -36.83 25.00
CA LYS A 42 -5.43 -35.93 26.05
C LYS A 42 -6.69 -36.46 26.72
N ALA A 43 -7.59 -37.12 25.97
CA ALA A 43 -8.80 -37.69 26.54
C ALA A 43 -8.52 -38.81 27.56
N GLN A 44 -7.44 -39.58 27.35
CA GLN A 44 -7.03 -40.65 28.28
C GLN A 44 -6.42 -40.11 29.57
N GLU A 45 -5.69 -38.99 29.50
CA GLU A 45 -5.14 -38.33 30.70
C GLU A 45 -6.26 -37.84 31.64
N ILE A 46 -7.40 -37.38 31.10
CA ILE A 46 -8.54 -36.86 31.87
C ILE A 46 -9.24 -37.97 32.69
N GLN A 47 -9.19 -39.24 32.27
CA GLN A 47 -9.86 -40.33 32.98
C GLN A 47 -9.06 -40.87 34.19
N SER A 48 -7.77 -40.51 34.31
CA SER A 48 -6.92 -40.97 35.43
C SER A 48 -6.98 -40.11 36.69
N GLY A 49 -7.79 -39.04 36.73
CA GLY A 49 -7.88 -38.15 37.89
C GLY A 49 -9.26 -37.53 38.10
N GLY A 50 -10.16 -38.24 38.79
CA GLY A 50 -11.39 -37.60 39.31
C GLY A 50 -12.50 -38.59 39.67
N SER A 51 -12.60 -38.92 40.95
CA SER A 51 -13.64 -39.74 41.56
C SER A 51 -15.06 -39.29 41.17
N SER A 52 -15.86 -40.25 40.71
CA SER A 52 -17.27 -40.09 40.39
C SER A 52 -18.07 -39.81 41.68
N SER A 53 -18.55 -38.57 41.85
CA SER A 53 -19.52 -38.21 42.87
C SER A 53 -20.83 -37.78 42.22
N THR A 54 -21.92 -38.32 42.76
CA THR A 54 -23.30 -38.10 42.34
C THR A 54 -23.64 -36.61 42.49
N PHE A 55 -23.75 -35.90 41.36
CA PHE A 55 -23.96 -34.45 41.33
C PHE A 55 -25.44 -34.12 41.07
N SER A 56 -26.02 -33.21 41.86
CA SER A 56 -27.39 -32.69 41.67
C SER A 56 -27.47 -31.83 40.41
N THR A 57 -28.23 -32.26 39.40
CA THR A 57 -28.45 -31.46 38.18
C THR A 57 -29.14 -30.13 38.49
N VAL A 58 -28.55 -29.02 38.04
CA VAL A 58 -29.13 -27.66 38.15
C VAL A 58 -29.70 -27.26 36.79
N ASP A 59 -30.98 -26.94 36.68
CA ASP A 59 -31.56 -26.46 35.42
C ASP A 59 -30.97 -25.09 35.03
N CYS A 60 -30.10 -25.07 34.02
CA CYS A 60 -29.57 -23.85 33.43
C CYS A 60 -30.51 -23.33 32.33
N PRO A 61 -30.64 -22.00 32.15
CA PRO A 61 -31.40 -21.43 31.05
C PRO A 61 -30.81 -21.84 29.69
N ILE A 62 -31.68 -21.88 28.67
CA ILE A 62 -31.34 -22.29 27.30
C ILE A 62 -30.11 -21.53 26.81
N GLY A 63 -29.07 -22.26 26.40
CA GLY A 63 -27.80 -21.71 25.88
C GLY A 63 -26.65 -21.61 26.90
N LYS A 64 -26.85 -22.01 28.16
CA LYS A 64 -25.77 -22.09 29.16
C LYS A 64 -25.46 -23.54 29.54
N ILE A 65 -24.19 -23.81 29.84
CA ILE A 65 -23.72 -25.13 30.29
C ILE A 65 -23.39 -25.12 31.79
N GLN A 66 -23.59 -26.26 32.46
CA GLN A 66 -23.22 -26.45 33.87
C GLN A 66 -21.71 -26.63 34.00
N LYS A 67 -21.05 -25.85 34.86
CA LYS A 67 -19.62 -25.99 35.18
C LYS A 67 -19.41 -26.09 36.68
N ALA A 68 -18.69 -27.12 37.12
CA ALA A 68 -18.31 -27.29 38.52
C ALA A 68 -17.17 -26.34 38.88
N VAL A 69 -17.26 -25.70 40.06
CA VAL A 69 -16.20 -24.85 40.62
C VAL A 69 -15.67 -25.42 41.94
N SER A 70 -14.47 -25.00 42.31
CA SER A 70 -13.81 -25.37 43.56
C SER A 70 -14.75 -25.16 44.76
N GLY A 71 -15.02 -26.24 45.50
CA GLY A 71 -16.00 -26.25 46.59
C GLY A 71 -17.36 -26.89 46.24
N GLY A 72 -17.48 -27.59 45.11
CA GLY A 72 -18.63 -28.45 44.82
C GLY A 72 -19.90 -27.72 44.39
N ARG A 73 -19.81 -26.44 44.02
CA ARG A 73 -20.93 -25.66 43.46
C ARG A 73 -20.96 -25.80 41.94
N ILE A 74 -22.15 -25.84 41.34
CA ILE A 74 -22.35 -25.65 39.89
C ILE A 74 -22.73 -24.22 39.64
N ILE A 75 -22.14 -23.63 38.60
CA ILE A 75 -22.57 -22.37 38.01
C ILE A 75 -22.93 -22.60 36.54
N CYS A 76 -23.88 -21.82 36.02
CA CYS A 76 -24.18 -21.79 34.60
C CYS A 76 -23.25 -20.80 33.91
N VAL A 77 -22.44 -21.27 32.96
CA VAL A 77 -21.53 -20.43 32.16
C VAL A 77 -21.97 -20.42 30.71
N ASP A 78 -21.64 -19.33 30.00
CA ASP A 78 -21.86 -19.25 28.56
C ASP A 78 -21.01 -20.30 27.84
N ASP A 79 -21.58 -20.97 26.85
CA ASP A 79 -20.87 -22.00 26.07
C ASP A 79 -19.72 -21.33 25.29
N PRO A 80 -18.45 -21.66 25.56
CA PRO A 80 -17.31 -21.08 24.85
C PRO A 80 -17.27 -21.46 23.36
N ASN A 81 -18.09 -22.42 22.91
CA ASN A 81 -18.25 -22.78 21.50
C ASN A 81 -19.43 -22.06 20.82
N SER A 82 -20.20 -21.24 21.55
CA SER A 82 -21.21 -20.35 20.97
C SER A 82 -20.62 -19.07 20.36
N VAL A 83 -19.30 -19.04 20.17
CA VAL A 83 -18.70 -18.02 19.31
C VAL A 83 -19.34 -18.19 17.94
N SER A 84 -20.07 -17.17 17.50
CA SER A 84 -20.51 -17.01 16.12
C SER A 84 -19.27 -17.06 15.23
N SER A 85 -18.86 -18.26 14.86
CA SER A 85 -17.82 -18.48 13.88
C SER A 85 -18.38 -17.89 12.61
N ILE A 86 -17.82 -16.75 12.22
CA ILE A 86 -18.05 -16.20 10.90
C ILE A 86 -17.49 -17.27 9.97
N THR A 87 -18.36 -18.11 9.43
CA THR A 87 -17.99 -19.10 8.43
C THR A 87 -17.67 -18.32 7.17
N LEU A 88 -16.42 -17.87 7.07
CA LEU A 88 -15.81 -17.49 5.81
C LEU A 88 -15.73 -18.79 5.02
N ASP A 89 -16.71 -19.01 4.13
CA ASP A 89 -16.59 -20.05 3.12
C ASP A 89 -15.24 -19.89 2.42
N GLU A 90 -14.54 -20.99 2.17
CA GLU A 90 -13.19 -20.96 1.60
C GLU A 90 -13.13 -20.20 0.26
N ASN A 91 -14.29 -20.04 -0.41
CA ASN A 91 -14.43 -19.25 -1.62
C ASN A 91 -14.52 -17.73 -1.36
N SER A 92 -15.16 -17.25 -0.29
CA SER A 92 -15.27 -15.82 0.04
C SER A 92 -13.93 -15.20 0.43
N GLY A 93 -13.02 -15.98 1.02
CA GLY A 93 -11.65 -15.54 1.30
C GLY A 93 -10.93 -15.03 0.05
N TYR A 94 -11.04 -15.75 -1.07
CA TYR A 94 -10.43 -15.35 -2.35
C TYR A 94 -11.06 -14.08 -2.93
N TYR A 95 -12.37 -13.88 -2.78
CA TYR A 95 -13.02 -12.66 -3.25
C TYR A 95 -12.59 -11.43 -2.45
N ILE A 96 -12.42 -11.55 -1.12
CA ILE A 96 -11.95 -10.45 -0.28
C ILE A 96 -10.48 -10.12 -0.57
N ILE A 97 -9.60 -11.12 -0.67
CA ILE A 97 -8.19 -10.93 -1.02
C ILE A 97 -8.07 -10.34 -2.44
N GLY A 98 -8.86 -10.85 -3.39
CA GLY A 98 -8.92 -10.33 -4.76
C GLY A 98 -9.39 -8.87 -4.83
N ALA A 99 -10.40 -8.49 -4.03
CA ALA A 99 -10.87 -7.11 -3.95
C ALA A 99 -9.81 -6.16 -3.39
N ILE A 100 -9.07 -6.56 -2.35
CA ILE A 100 -7.98 -5.76 -1.78
C ILE A 100 -6.85 -5.56 -2.79
N ILE A 101 -6.44 -6.63 -3.50
CA ILE A 101 -5.41 -6.56 -4.54
C ILE A 101 -5.86 -5.64 -5.68
N LEU A 102 -7.12 -5.75 -6.12
CA LEU A 102 -7.67 -4.88 -7.16
C LEU A 102 -7.68 -3.40 -6.74
N ILE A 103 -8.05 -3.10 -5.49
CA ILE A 103 -8.03 -1.74 -4.94
C ILE A 103 -6.61 -1.18 -4.92
N ILE A 104 -5.61 -1.98 -4.54
CA ILE A 104 -4.21 -1.56 -4.52
C ILE A 104 -3.71 -1.28 -5.95
N ILE A 105 -4.04 -2.15 -6.92
CA ILE A 105 -3.68 -1.94 -8.33
C ILE A 105 -4.31 -0.65 -8.87
N ILE A 106 -5.60 -0.41 -8.59
CA ILE A 106 -6.29 0.83 -8.98
C ILE A 106 -5.63 2.04 -8.30
N ALA A 107 -5.35 1.97 -7.00
CA ALA A 107 -4.70 3.05 -6.27
C ALA A 107 -3.31 3.38 -6.83
N VAL A 108 -2.53 2.37 -7.22
CA VAL A 108 -1.22 2.54 -7.86
C VAL A 108 -1.37 3.09 -9.28
N ALA A 109 -2.33 2.60 -10.06
CA ALA A 109 -2.60 3.10 -11.42
C ALA A 109 -3.04 4.58 -11.41
N VAL A 110 -3.87 4.97 -10.44
CA VAL A 110 -4.30 6.36 -10.24
C VAL A 110 -3.14 7.24 -9.74
N LYS A 111 -2.22 6.70 -8.94
CA LYS A 111 -1.06 7.46 -8.40
C LYS A 111 0.12 7.55 -9.37
N GLY A 112 0.24 6.62 -10.31
CA GLY A 112 1.28 6.58 -11.36
C GLY A 112 0.92 7.36 -12.64
N GLY A 113 -0.34 7.73 -12.79
CA GLY A 113 -0.81 8.61 -13.86
C GLY A 113 -0.47 10.07 -13.59
N GLY A 114 0.82 10.42 -13.62
CA GLY A 114 1.27 11.76 -13.98
C GLY A 114 0.91 12.03 -15.43
N GLY A 115 -0.40 12.05 -15.72
CA GLY A 115 -0.95 12.41 -16.99
C GLY A 115 -0.54 13.84 -17.22
N GLY A 116 0.50 14.03 -18.02
CA GLY A 116 0.78 15.31 -18.65
C GLY A 116 -0.52 15.71 -19.35
N SER A 117 -1.29 16.58 -18.69
CA SER A 117 -2.38 17.25 -19.35
C SER A 117 -1.79 17.77 -20.66
N ILE A 118 -2.49 17.58 -21.77
CA ILE A 118 -2.23 18.34 -22.99
C ILE A 118 -2.66 19.78 -22.65
N GLY A 119 -1.89 20.40 -21.75
CA GLY A 119 -2.06 21.75 -21.32
C GLY A 119 -1.67 22.59 -22.52
N VAL A 120 -2.67 23.20 -23.13
CA VAL A 120 -2.45 24.25 -24.12
C VAL A 120 -1.41 25.19 -23.52
N ARG A 121 -0.26 25.34 -24.20
CA ARG A 121 0.85 26.17 -23.69
C ARG A 121 0.30 27.55 -23.36
N LYS A 122 0.36 27.94 -22.09
CA LYS A 122 -0.02 29.29 -21.69
C LYS A 122 1.22 30.16 -21.76
N SER A 123 1.14 31.27 -22.49
CA SER A 123 2.19 32.28 -22.44
C SER A 123 2.11 33.05 -21.13
N PHE A 124 3.25 33.46 -20.58
CA PHE A 124 3.29 34.41 -19.48
C PHE A 124 2.63 35.74 -19.86
N SER A 125 1.96 36.37 -18.89
CA SER A 125 1.40 37.72 -19.08
C SER A 125 2.52 38.77 -19.20
N SER A 126 2.22 39.92 -19.82
CA SER A 126 3.20 41.00 -19.99
C SER A 126 3.74 41.53 -18.65
N SER A 127 2.91 41.55 -17.60
CA SER A 127 3.32 41.94 -16.25
C SER A 127 4.36 41.00 -15.67
N VAL A 128 4.14 39.67 -15.78
CA VAL A 128 5.11 38.66 -15.34
C VAL A 128 6.43 38.81 -16.11
N LYS A 129 6.35 38.93 -17.44
CA LYS A 129 7.52 39.13 -18.31
C LYS A 129 8.35 40.34 -17.90
N HIS A 130 7.71 41.47 -17.62
CA HIS A 130 8.37 42.70 -17.19
C HIS A 130 9.01 42.55 -15.80
N GLN A 131 8.29 41.98 -14.83
CA GLN A 131 8.81 41.78 -13.49
C GLN A 131 10.01 40.84 -13.46
N VAL A 132 9.98 39.75 -14.24
CA VAL A 132 11.09 38.80 -14.35
C VAL A 132 12.31 39.46 -14.95
N LEU A 133 12.14 40.22 -16.04
CA LEU A 133 13.24 40.91 -16.68
C LEU A 133 13.89 41.95 -15.74
N LYS A 134 13.07 42.69 -14.97
CA LYS A 134 13.54 43.62 -13.94
C LYS A 134 14.28 42.90 -12.81
N LYS A 135 13.74 41.79 -12.30
CA LYS A 135 14.37 40.97 -11.25
C LYS A 135 15.71 40.39 -11.69
N GLN A 136 15.85 40.08 -12.97
CA GLN A 136 17.09 39.57 -13.56
C GLN A 136 18.07 40.66 -14.00
N ASP A 137 17.81 41.93 -13.69
CA ASP A 137 18.66 43.06 -14.12
C ASP A 137 18.89 43.09 -15.64
N HIS A 138 17.85 42.75 -16.41
CA HIS A 138 17.92 42.65 -17.88
C HIS A 138 19.03 41.70 -18.38
N ARG A 139 19.39 40.68 -17.59
CA ARG A 139 20.41 39.68 -17.93
C ARG A 139 19.81 38.31 -18.09
N CYS A 140 20.45 37.51 -18.94
CA CYS A 140 20.11 36.10 -19.13
C CYS A 140 20.26 35.35 -17.81
N ASN A 141 19.26 34.56 -17.42
CA ASN A 141 19.30 33.80 -16.18
C ASN A 141 20.44 32.74 -16.20
N SER A 142 20.72 32.19 -17.39
CA SER A 142 21.74 31.15 -17.58
C SER A 142 23.16 31.73 -17.75
N CYS A 143 23.39 32.57 -18.76
CA CYS A 143 24.75 33.04 -19.09
C CYS A 143 25.09 34.45 -18.56
N ARG A 144 24.17 35.11 -17.85
CA ARG A 144 24.35 36.41 -17.17
C ARG A 144 24.71 37.61 -18.07
N ARG A 145 24.74 37.42 -19.39
CA ARG A 145 24.89 38.51 -20.38
C ARG A 145 23.64 39.38 -20.46
N VAL A 146 23.81 40.65 -20.76
CA VAL A 146 22.71 41.59 -21.00
C VAL A 146 21.86 41.11 -22.18
N LEU A 147 20.54 41.17 -22.04
CA LEU A 147 19.57 40.70 -23.04
C LEU A 147 19.17 41.85 -23.97
N ASN A 148 19.55 41.73 -25.25
CA ASN A 148 19.00 42.57 -26.32
C ASN A 148 17.71 41.97 -26.91
N VAL A 149 17.64 40.64 -26.95
CA VAL A 149 16.46 39.86 -27.36
C VAL A 149 16.18 38.87 -26.23
N VAL A 150 14.91 38.78 -25.81
CA VAL A 150 14.48 38.02 -24.64
C VAL A 150 13.52 36.92 -25.05
N ASP A 151 13.88 35.68 -24.73
CA ASP A 151 12.95 34.54 -24.74
C ASP A 151 12.56 34.20 -23.31
N TYR A 152 11.26 33.95 -23.09
CA TYR A 152 10.72 33.58 -21.79
C TYR A 152 10.41 32.10 -21.72
N ASP A 153 10.84 31.47 -20.64
CA ASP A 153 10.76 30.03 -20.48
C ASP A 153 10.39 29.60 -19.06
N HIS A 154 9.77 28.43 -18.97
CA HIS A 154 9.36 27.78 -17.72
C HIS A 154 10.54 27.05 -17.10
N ILE A 155 10.92 27.34 -15.84
CA ILE A 155 12.07 26.73 -15.17
C ILE A 155 11.88 25.21 -15.03
N ASP A 156 10.73 24.79 -14.52
CA ASP A 156 10.36 23.39 -14.29
C ASP A 156 10.01 22.60 -15.56
N GLY A 157 9.88 23.27 -16.71
CA GLY A 157 9.43 22.66 -17.96
C GLY A 157 7.91 22.44 -18.06
N ASP A 158 7.16 22.71 -16.99
CA ASP A 158 5.70 22.68 -17.00
C ASP A 158 5.15 23.98 -17.61
N ARG A 159 4.66 23.85 -18.83
CA ARG A 159 4.13 24.94 -19.66
C ARG A 159 2.77 25.46 -19.19
N THR A 160 2.20 24.87 -18.13
CA THR A 160 0.95 25.30 -17.51
C THR A 160 1.17 26.16 -16.25
N ASN A 161 2.37 26.09 -15.65
CA ASN A 161 2.75 26.82 -14.45
C ASN A 161 3.25 28.23 -14.78
N ASN A 162 2.34 29.21 -14.80
CA ASN A 162 2.66 30.61 -15.12
C ASN A 162 3.09 31.46 -13.92
N ASP A 163 3.47 30.85 -12.80
CA ASP A 163 3.96 31.58 -11.64
C ASP A 163 5.22 32.38 -11.97
N ILE A 164 5.33 33.57 -11.38
CA ILE A 164 6.47 34.46 -11.62
C ILE A 164 7.80 33.81 -11.25
N SER A 165 7.82 32.96 -10.23
CA SER A 165 8.98 32.20 -9.78
C SER A 165 9.39 31.12 -10.78
N ASN A 166 8.47 30.66 -11.63
CA ASN A 166 8.74 29.66 -12.67
C ASN A 166 9.10 30.28 -14.02
N CYS A 167 8.99 31.60 -14.17
CA CYS A 167 9.38 32.29 -15.39
C CYS A 167 10.85 32.73 -15.31
N GLN A 168 11.61 32.47 -16.37
CA GLN A 168 12.96 33.01 -16.55
C GLN A 168 13.13 33.66 -17.92
N ALA A 169 13.91 34.74 -17.95
CA ALA A 169 14.33 35.41 -19.18
C ALA A 169 15.70 34.85 -19.63
N LEU A 170 15.76 34.34 -20.86
CA LEU A 170 16.94 33.76 -21.48
C LEU A 170 17.28 34.48 -22.79
N CYS A 171 18.55 34.41 -23.18
CA CYS A 171 18.92 34.78 -24.55
C CYS A 171 18.57 33.62 -25.50
N PRO A 172 18.40 33.89 -26.82
CA PRO A 172 18.00 32.87 -27.78
C PRO A 172 18.91 31.63 -27.79
N ASN A 173 20.21 31.83 -27.60
CA ASN A 173 21.17 30.73 -27.53
C ASN A 173 20.95 29.82 -26.33
N CYS A 174 20.80 30.40 -25.12
CA CYS A 174 20.55 29.62 -23.90
C CYS A 174 19.18 28.94 -23.95
N HIS A 175 18.16 29.62 -24.48
CA HIS A 175 16.83 29.07 -24.66
C HIS A 175 16.82 27.86 -25.59
N ALA A 176 17.54 27.94 -26.72
CA ALA A 176 17.67 26.84 -27.67
C ALA A 176 18.44 25.64 -27.08
N ILE A 177 19.51 25.89 -26.31
CA ILE A 177 20.25 24.83 -25.62
C ILE A 177 19.34 24.08 -24.64
N LYS A 178 18.60 24.83 -23.79
CA LYS A 178 17.67 24.23 -22.83
C LYS A 178 16.59 23.41 -23.51
N SER A 179 16.00 23.95 -24.59
CA SER A 179 14.96 23.26 -25.36
C SER A 179 15.46 21.93 -25.94
N ARG A 180 16.71 21.87 -26.44
CA ARG A 180 17.31 20.62 -26.93
C ARG A 180 17.58 19.62 -25.82
N LYS A 181 18.13 20.06 -24.68
CA LYS A 181 18.35 19.19 -23.51
C LYS A 181 17.05 18.53 -23.05
N ALA A 182 15.95 19.30 -22.98
CA ALA A 182 14.64 18.77 -22.61
C ALA A 182 14.11 17.69 -23.57
N GLN A 183 14.45 17.76 -24.87
CA GLN A 183 14.07 16.75 -25.85
C GLN A 183 14.89 15.46 -25.74
N MET A 184 16.09 15.52 -25.18
CA MET A 184 17.00 14.38 -25.04
C MET A 184 16.82 13.60 -23.74
N GLY A 185 15.92 14.04 -22.84
CA GLY A 185 15.63 13.33 -21.59
C GLY A 185 16.72 13.42 -20.52
N GLU A 186 17.71 14.31 -20.69
CA GLU A 186 18.73 14.59 -19.68
C GLU A 186 18.21 15.69 -18.74
N SER A 187 17.62 15.28 -17.61
CA SER A 187 17.35 16.17 -16.48
C SER A 187 18.63 16.34 -15.65
N GLU A 188 19.10 17.58 -15.52
CA GLU A 188 20.17 17.98 -14.59
C GLU A 188 19.79 17.76 -13.12
#